data_AF-A0A1H9A1B8-F1
#
_entry.id   AF-A0A1H9A1B8-F1
#
_cell.length_a   1.000
_cell.length_b   1.000
_cell.length_c   1.000
_cell.angle_alpha   90.00
_cell.angle_beta   90.00
_cell.angle_gamma   90.00
#
_symmetry.space_group_name_H-M   'P 1'
#
loop_
_entity.id
_entity.type
_entity.pdbx_description
1 polymer ?
#
loop_
_entity_poly.entity_id
_entity_poly.type
_entity_poly.pdbx_seq_one_letter_code
_entity_poly.pdbx_strand_id
1 'polypeptide(L)' 'MISFEEALEIARQRKEKIDNCTEYENAFVFGFSGDEGYVGGYGHTPVVIRKEDGRVLTMPEFICDGIGKEIRSFDI' A
#
# COMPACT_ATOMS: atom_id res chain seq x y z
N MET A 1 10.83 10.80 5.59
CA MET A 1 10.23 9.46 5.53
C MET A 1 9.07 9.45 6.50
N ILE A 2 7.86 9.16 6.03
CA ILE A 2 6.65 9.15 6.85
C ILE A 2 6.57 7.88 7.72
N SER A 3 5.85 7.95 8.83
CA SER A 3 5.58 6.80 9.69
C SER A 3 4.55 5.86 9.07
N PHE A 4 4.42 4.67 9.67
CA PHE A 4 3.38 3.72 9.31
C PHE A 4 1.98 4.30 9.59
N GLU A 5 1.80 4.97 10.72
CA GLU A 5 0.53 5.57 11.14
C GLU A 5 0.09 6.69 10.18
N GLU A 6 1.03 7.56 9.76
CA GLU A 6 0.78 8.58 8.74
C GLU A 6 0.37 7.94 7.40
N ALA A 7 1.07 6.89 6.98
CA ALA A 7 0.76 6.17 5.75
C ALA A 7 -0.63 5.50 5.80
N LEU A 8 -0.98 4.89 6.93
CA LEU A 8 -2.26 4.23 7.15
C LEU A 8 -3.42 5.24 7.11
N GLU A 9 -3.24 6.43 7.69
CA GLU A 9 -4.24 7.49 7.62
C GLU A 9 -4.50 7.92 6.17
N ILE A 10 -3.44 8.15 5.39
CA ILE A 10 -3.56 8.48 3.96
C ILE A 10 -4.25 7.34 3.19
N ALA A 11 -3.89 6.08 3.48
CA ALA A 11 -4.47 4.93 2.80
C ALA A 11 -5.98 4.78 3.09
N ARG A 12 -6.41 4.98 4.34
CA ARG A 12 -7.83 4.93 4.74
C ARG A 12 -8.68 6.03 4.11
N GLN A 13 -8.09 7.15 3.72
CA GLN A 13 -8.78 8.17 2.93
C GLN A 13 -9.04 7.74 1.47
N ARG A 14 -8.35 6.70 0.98
CA ARG A 14 -8.46 6.20 -0.40
C ARG A 14 -9.26 4.91 -0.52
N LYS A 15 -9.19 4.05 0.48
CA LYS A 15 -9.89 2.76 0.51
C LYS A 15 -10.49 2.55 1.89
N GLU A 16 -11.81 2.35 1.93
CA GLU A 16 -12.56 2.21 3.17
C GLU A 16 -12.17 0.94 3.96
N LYS A 17 -11.89 -0.15 3.24
CA LYS A 17 -11.52 -1.44 3.83
C LYS A 17 -10.05 -1.72 3.61
N ILE A 18 -9.30 -1.83 4.71
CA ILE A 18 -7.88 -2.19 4.75
C ILE A 18 -7.71 -3.04 6.01
N ASP A 19 -7.09 -4.21 5.88
CA ASP A 19 -6.82 -5.13 7.00
C ASP A 19 -5.41 -5.73 6.96
N ASN A 20 -4.61 -5.41 5.93
CA ASN A 20 -3.23 -5.88 5.84
C ASN A 20 -2.32 -4.83 5.20
N CYS A 21 -1.02 -4.93 5.54
CA CYS A 21 0.03 -4.10 4.99
C CYS A 21 1.28 -4.93 4.70
N THR A 22 1.87 -4.73 3.52
CA THR A 22 3.24 -5.14 3.21
C THR A 22 4.14 -3.90 3.20
N GLU A 23 5.17 -3.93 4.03
CA GLU A 23 6.16 -2.87 4.15
C GLU A 23 7.37 -3.19 3.28
N TYR A 24 7.70 -2.27 2.39
CA TYR A 24 8.92 -2.27 1.57
C TYR A 24 9.88 -1.17 2.04
N GLU A 25 11.14 -1.21 1.62
CA GLU A 25 12.13 -0.17 1.94
C GLU A 25 11.67 1.24 1.55
N ASN A 26 10.94 1.37 0.44
CA ASN A 26 10.53 2.64 -0.15
C ASN A 26 9.02 2.93 -0.10
N ALA A 27 8.18 1.97 0.31
CA ALA A 27 6.72 2.15 0.34
C ALA A 27 6.01 1.28 1.38
N PHE A 28 4.75 1.62 1.67
CA PHE A 28 3.78 0.76 2.32
C PHE A 28 2.69 0.38 1.30
N VAL A 29 2.36 -0.90 1.21
CA VAL A 29 1.32 -1.41 0.31
C VAL A 29 0.18 -1.94 1.18
N PHE A 30 -0.96 -1.25 1.14
CA PHE A 30 -2.14 -1.57 1.92
C PHE A 30 -3.15 -2.37 1.10
N GLY A 31 -3.58 -3.51 1.64
CA GLY A 31 -4.52 -4.42 1.01
C GLY A 31 -5.74 -4.71 1.87
N PHE A 32 -6.67 -5.46 1.28
CA PHE A 32 -7.84 -5.98 1.97
C PHE A 32 -7.98 -7.46 1.63
N SER A 33 -8.07 -8.33 2.65
CA SER A 33 -8.17 -9.78 2.46
C SER A 33 -9.40 -10.19 1.64
N GLY A 34 -10.49 -9.41 1.70
CA GLY A 34 -11.68 -9.63 0.87
C GLY A 34 -11.49 -9.33 -0.62
N ASP A 35 -10.32 -8.81 -1.03
CA ASP A 35 -9.92 -8.68 -2.44
C ASP A 35 -9.14 -9.91 -2.95
N GLU A 36 -9.02 -10.98 -2.15
CA GLU A 36 -8.43 -12.24 -2.62
C GLU A 36 -9.19 -12.76 -3.85
N GLY A 37 -8.44 -13.13 -4.90
CA GLY A 37 -8.99 -13.57 -6.18
C GLY A 37 -9.27 -12.44 -7.19
N TYR A 38 -9.15 -11.17 -6.80
CA TYR A 38 -9.20 -10.04 -7.73
C TYR A 38 -7.81 -9.74 -8.29
N VAL A 39 -7.71 -9.58 -9.61
CA VAL A 39 -6.46 -9.17 -10.30
C VAL A 39 -6.36 -7.63 -10.40
N GLY A 40 -7.30 -6.92 -9.78
CA GLY A 40 -7.48 -5.47 -9.84
C GLY A 40 -8.96 -5.11 -10.08
N GLY A 41 -9.22 -3.84 -10.37
CA GLY A 41 -10.57 -3.30 -10.59
C GLY A 41 -10.96 -2.21 -9.59
N TYR A 42 -12.05 -1.50 -9.88
CA TYR A 42 -12.49 -0.36 -9.06
C TYR A 42 -12.73 -0.80 -7.62
N GLY A 43 -11.95 -0.25 -6.68
CA GLY A 43 -12.07 -0.56 -5.26
C GLY A 43 -11.38 -1.84 -4.80
N HIS A 44 -10.77 -2.63 -5.69
CA HIS A 44 -10.10 -3.91 -5.37
C HIS A 44 -8.58 -3.86 -5.59
N THR A 45 -8.03 -2.69 -5.91
CA THR A 45 -6.59 -2.48 -6.00
C THR A 45 -6.00 -2.14 -4.63
N PRO A 46 -4.78 -2.60 -4.33
CA PRO A 46 -4.06 -2.14 -3.15
C PRO A 46 -3.71 -0.64 -3.26
N VAL A 47 -3.52 0.00 -2.11
CA VAL A 47 -3.11 1.41 -2.00
C VAL A 47 -1.63 1.45 -1.65
N VAL A 48 -0.82 2.06 -2.51
CA VAL A 48 0.63 2.19 -2.27
C VAL A 48 0.93 3.60 -1.78
N ILE A 49 1.65 3.71 -0.67
CA ILE A 49 2.10 4.99 -0.11
C ILE A 49 3.63 5.02 -0.11
N ARG A 50 4.21 5.98 -0.83
CA ARG A 50 5.66 6.18 -0.85
C ARG A 50 6.15 6.68 0.50
N LYS A 51 7.16 6.01 1.05
CA LYS A 51 7.72 6.36 2.37
C LYS A 51 8.42 7.71 2.37
N GLU A 52 9.04 8.12 1.27
CA GLU A 52 9.83 9.36 1.20
C GLU A 52 8.99 10.59 1.59
N ASP A 53 7.78 10.70 1.02
CA ASP A 53 6.95 11.91 1.04
C ASP A 53 5.45 11.67 1.25
N GLY A 54 5.01 10.42 1.41
CA GLY A 54 3.60 10.06 1.56
C GLY A 54 2.78 10.11 0.28
N ARG A 55 3.41 10.22 -0.89
CA ARG A 55 2.70 10.21 -2.17
C ARG A 55 1.99 8.88 -2.40
N VAL A 56 0.72 8.95 -2.79
CA VAL A 56 -0.03 7.78 -3.27
C VAL A 56 0.47 7.40 -4.65
N LEU A 57 0.85 6.14 -4.83
CA LEU A 57 1.29 5.56 -6.10
C LEU A 57 0.28 4.52 -6.58
N THR A 58 0.17 4.39 -7.89
CA THR A 58 -0.41 3.20 -8.51
C THR A 58 0.57 2.03 -8.44
N MET A 59 0.07 0.79 -8.51
CA MET A 59 0.95 -0.38 -8.56
C MET A 59 1.96 -0.34 -9.72
N PRO A 60 1.59 0.06 -10.96
CA PRO A 60 2.57 0.21 -12.05
C PRO A 60 3.65 1.25 -11.77
N GLU A 61 3.30 2.42 -11.20
CA GLU A 61 4.30 3.42 -10.80
C GLU A 61 5.28 2.83 -9.78
N PHE A 62 4.75 2.15 -8.76
CA PHE A 62 5.58 1.52 -7.73
C PHE A 62 6.53 0.45 -8.28
N ILE A 63 6.04 -0.38 -9.22
CA ILE A 63 6.87 -1.40 -9.89
C ILE A 63 7.97 -0.75 -10.72
N CYS A 64 7.62 0.28 -11.50
CA CYS A 64 8.56 1.00 -12.38
C CYS A 64 9.62 1.79 -11.59
N ASP A 65 9.27 2.33 -10.42
CA ASP A 65 10.20 3.06 -9.54
C ASP A 65 11.20 2.12 -8.82
N GLY A 66 11.00 0.81 -8.92
CA GLY A 66 11.81 -0.20 -8.24
C GLY A 66 11.31 -0.43 -6.81
N ILE A 67 10.59 -1.53 -6.61
CA ILE A 67 9.89 -1.93 -5.37
C ILE A 67 10.79 -1.98 -4.11
N GLY A 68 12.12 -2.09 -4.29
CA GLY A 68 13.04 -2.31 -3.18
C GLY A 68 12.82 -3.68 -2.52
N LYS A 69 13.39 -3.88 -1.33
CA LYS A 69 13.22 -5.12 -0.57
C LYS A 69 11.97 -5.08 0.30
N GLU A 70 11.23 -6.19 0.35
CA GLU A 70 10.20 -6.39 1.37
C GLU A 70 10.87 -6.50 2.75
N ILE A 71 10.35 -5.74 3.72
CA ILE A 71 10.78 -5.74 5.11
C ILE A 71 9.93 -6.72 5.93
N ARG A 72 8.60 -6.62 5.80
CA ARG A 72 7.63 -7.46 6.51
C ARG A 72 6.22 -7.32 5.93
N SER A 73 5.37 -8.29 6.22
CA SER A 73 3.92 -8.27 5.96
C SER A 73 3.16 -8.57 7.26
N PHE A 74 2.06 -7.87 7.52
CA PHE A 74 1.30 -7.99 8.77
C PHE A 74 -0.16 -7.50 8.64
N ASP A 75 -1.01 -8.00 9.54
CA ASP A 75 -2.42 -7.60 9.66
C ASP A 75 -2.57 -6.30 10.50
N ILE A 76 -3.60 -5.49 10.21
CA ILE A 76 -3.81 -4.14 10.78
C ILE A 76 -5.27 -3.83 11.12
#